data_AF-A0A6C0JYY1-F1
#
_entry.id   AF-A0A6C0JYY1-F1
#
_cell.length_a   1.000
_cell.length_b   1.000
_cell.length_c   1.000
_cell.angle_alpha   90.00
_cell.angle_beta   90.00
_cell.angle_gamma   90.00
#
_symmetry.space_group_name_H-M   'P 1'
#
loop_
_entity.id
_entity.type
_entity.pdbx_description
1 polymer ?
#
loop_
_entity_poly.entity_id
_entity_poly.type
_entity_poly.pdbx_seq_one_letter_code
_entity_poly.pdbx_strand_id
1 'polypeptide(L)'
;MFVKLLTSVIVWVYGTYKQLFQETDYKLISRTLEYEIDWKENYEITSDFWRREESYWSPYNTKHFVDITHVDVRKDFVPANVKNPIIRIKYFYKNNVYKYITKDFEYAWPPRDNADVVFSVPITKAVLMNGEGQVMRDVTEKIRRYSGYKNNFYGYEDILIRDLFFYDDDTLQKEYPCMVVSNALNKIKVVSTSTNVKHLLP
;
A
#
# COMPACT_ATOMS: atom_id res chain seq x y z
N MET A 1 -36.45 32.50 12.20
CA MET A 1 -35.22 33.29 12.00
C MET A 1 -34.04 32.71 12.80
N PHE A 2 -34.22 32.38 14.09
CA PHE A 2 -33.21 31.74 14.95
C PHE A 2 -32.62 30.43 14.39
N VAL A 3 -33.45 29.54 13.83
CA VAL A 3 -32.95 28.27 13.23
C VAL A 3 -31.97 28.55 12.09
N LYS A 4 -32.27 29.52 11.20
CA LYS A 4 -31.37 29.89 10.09
C LYS A 4 -30.03 30.43 10.59
N LEU A 5 -30.04 31.21 11.66
CA LEU A 5 -28.85 31.79 12.29
C LEU A 5 -27.97 30.70 12.95
N LEU A 6 -28.59 29.78 13.68
CA LEU A 6 -27.90 28.65 14.29
C LEU A 6 -27.27 27.74 13.23
N THR A 7 -28.00 27.41 12.16
CA THR A 7 -27.47 26.61 11.06
C THR A 7 -26.31 27.31 10.37
N SER A 8 -26.38 28.62 10.11
CA SER A 8 -25.28 29.36 9.49
C SER A 8 -24.02 29.41 10.37
N VAL A 9 -24.16 29.55 11.68
CA VAL A 9 -23.03 29.54 12.61
C VAL A 9 -22.41 28.15 12.68
N ILE A 10 -23.22 27.09 12.78
CA ILE A 10 -22.73 25.70 12.81
C ILE A 10 -21.98 25.37 11.50
N VAL A 11 -22.51 25.76 10.35
CA VAL A 11 -21.85 25.55 9.05
C VAL A 11 -20.54 26.34 8.96
N TRP A 12 -20.51 27.57 9.45
CA TRP A 12 -19.29 28.39 9.47
C TRP A 12 -18.22 27.80 10.41
N VAL A 13 -18.60 27.39 11.62
CA VAL A 13 -17.70 26.73 12.58
C VAL A 13 -17.17 25.42 11.99
N TYR A 14 -18.04 24.59 11.41
CA TYR A 14 -17.65 23.34 10.77
C TYR A 14 -16.73 23.57 9.56
N GLY A 15 -17.04 24.56 8.73
CA GLY A 15 -16.22 24.94 7.57
C GLY A 15 -14.84 25.45 7.98
N THR A 16 -14.78 26.32 9.00
CA THR A 16 -13.53 26.87 9.54
C THR A 16 -12.69 25.79 10.20
N TYR A 17 -13.30 24.92 11.02
CA TYR A 17 -12.64 23.77 11.61
C TYR A 17 -12.06 22.85 10.54
N LYS A 18 -12.87 22.50 9.53
CA LYS A 18 -12.42 21.66 8.42
C LYS A 18 -11.26 22.32 7.68
N GLN A 19 -11.30 23.62 7.42
CA GLN A 19 -10.22 24.32 6.72
C GLN A 19 -8.91 24.38 7.51
N LEU A 20 -8.97 24.45 8.86
CA LEU A 20 -7.79 24.51 9.72
C LEU A 20 -7.14 23.13 9.93
N PHE A 21 -7.93 22.07 10.03
CA PHE A 21 -7.45 20.71 10.35
C PHE A 21 -7.39 19.79 9.13
N GLN A 22 -7.76 20.26 7.94
CA GLN A 22 -7.68 19.45 6.73
C GLN A 22 -6.22 19.30 6.29
N GLU A 23 -5.75 18.07 6.34
CA GLU A 23 -4.47 17.70 5.75
C GLU A 23 -4.48 17.93 4.24
N THR A 24 -3.36 18.43 3.70
CA THR A 24 -3.19 18.64 2.26
C THR A 24 -3.31 17.31 1.53
N ASP A 25 -4.03 17.29 0.40
CA ASP A 25 -4.16 16.09 -0.41
C ASP A 25 -2.78 15.61 -0.88
N TYR A 26 -2.57 14.29 -0.78
CA TYR A 26 -1.31 13.60 -1.02
C TYR A 26 -0.14 14.00 -0.10
N LYS A 27 -0.42 14.64 1.04
CA LYS A 27 0.59 14.86 2.08
C LYS A 27 1.19 13.52 2.49
N LEU A 28 2.50 13.43 2.35
CA LEU A 28 3.27 12.25 2.72
C LEU A 28 3.29 12.09 4.24
N ILE A 29 3.00 10.88 4.71
CA ILE A 29 3.15 10.49 6.11
C ILE A 29 4.49 9.74 6.28
N SER A 30 4.74 8.74 5.44
CA SER A 30 5.99 7.96 5.46
C SER A 30 6.25 7.27 4.13
N ARG A 31 7.52 7.02 3.81
CA ARG A 31 7.95 6.14 2.73
C ARG A 31 8.88 5.08 3.29
N THR A 32 8.66 3.83 2.94
CA THR A 32 9.46 2.72 3.44
C THR A 32 9.82 1.82 2.28
N LEU A 33 11.03 1.28 2.30
CA LEU A 33 11.53 0.32 1.34
C LEU A 33 11.71 -1.02 2.06
N GLU A 34 11.16 -2.06 1.48
CA GLU A 34 11.31 -3.45 1.89
C GLU A 34 12.02 -4.19 0.77
N TYR A 35 13.02 -5.00 1.08
CA TYR A 35 13.77 -5.73 0.06
C TYR A 35 14.41 -6.99 0.65
N GLU A 36 14.82 -7.89 -0.24
CA GLU A 36 15.49 -9.13 0.11
C GLU A 36 16.91 -9.16 -0.46
N ILE A 37 17.87 -9.74 0.24
CA ILE A 37 19.25 -9.88 -0.23
C ILE A 37 19.52 -11.31 -0.67
N ASP A 38 19.98 -11.45 -1.92
CA ASP A 38 20.55 -12.70 -2.46
C ASP A 38 22.07 -12.70 -2.30
N TRP A 39 22.56 -13.58 -1.43
CA TRP A 39 24.00 -13.74 -1.14
C TRP A 39 24.79 -14.44 -2.23
N LYS A 40 24.12 -15.03 -3.23
CA LYS A 40 24.79 -15.78 -4.30
C LYS A 40 25.17 -14.89 -5.48
N GLU A 41 24.57 -13.71 -5.59
CA GLU A 41 24.83 -12.81 -6.69
C GLU A 41 25.97 -11.85 -6.36
N ASN A 42 26.87 -11.67 -7.32
CA ASN A 42 27.88 -10.62 -7.25
C ASN A 42 27.21 -9.26 -7.52
N TYR A 43 27.61 -8.24 -6.79
CA TYR A 43 27.04 -6.90 -6.89
C TYR A 43 28.11 -5.82 -6.75
N GLU A 44 27.78 -4.63 -7.26
CA GLU A 44 28.56 -3.42 -7.09
C GLU A 44 27.68 -2.33 -6.51
N ILE A 45 28.19 -1.61 -5.50
CA ILE A 45 27.47 -0.53 -4.84
C ILE A 45 28.11 0.81 -5.22
N THR A 46 27.32 1.64 -5.91
CA THR A 46 27.73 2.97 -6.34
C THR A 46 27.14 4.08 -5.46
N SER A 47 25.93 3.89 -4.92
CA SER A 47 25.24 4.89 -4.10
C SER A 47 25.61 4.81 -2.62
N ASP A 48 25.72 5.98 -1.99
CA ASP A 48 25.95 6.12 -0.55
C ASP A 48 24.80 5.58 0.30
N PHE A 49 23.57 5.56 -0.22
CA PHE A 49 22.44 4.94 0.47
C PHE A 49 22.67 3.44 0.62
N TRP A 50 22.92 2.75 -0.49
CA TRP A 50 23.13 1.30 -0.51
C TRP A 50 24.39 0.88 0.24
N ARG A 51 25.44 1.71 0.25
CA ARG A 51 26.66 1.44 1.04
C ARG A 51 26.39 1.46 2.54
N ARG A 52 25.48 2.32 3.01
CA ARG A 52 25.06 2.30 4.42
C ARG A 52 24.21 1.08 4.72
N GLU A 53 23.29 0.73 3.83
CA GLU A 53 22.46 -0.46 3.97
C GLU A 53 23.30 -1.75 4.00
N GLU A 54 24.35 -1.85 3.19
CA GLU A 54 25.28 -2.98 3.16
C GLU A 54 25.84 -3.33 4.54
N SER A 55 26.11 -2.32 5.36
CA SER A 55 26.63 -2.53 6.73
C SER A 55 25.67 -3.30 7.64
N TYR A 56 24.38 -3.33 7.31
CA TYR A 56 23.34 -4.04 8.04
C TYR A 56 22.98 -5.40 7.43
N TRP A 57 23.51 -5.74 6.25
CA TRP A 57 23.22 -7.01 5.59
C TRP A 57 23.86 -8.17 6.34
N SER A 58 23.09 -9.24 6.55
CA SER A 58 23.57 -10.44 7.24
C SER A 58 23.07 -11.72 6.56
N PRO A 59 23.90 -12.76 6.43
CA PRO A 59 23.46 -14.06 5.90
C PRO A 59 22.28 -14.68 6.67
N TYR A 60 22.08 -14.28 7.93
CA TYR A 60 21.02 -14.79 8.79
C TYR A 60 19.70 -14.03 8.64
N ASN A 61 19.71 -12.81 8.11
CA ASN A 61 18.52 -12.03 7.88
C ASN A 61 18.53 -11.51 6.44
N THR A 62 17.76 -12.17 5.58
CA THR A 62 17.67 -11.81 4.17
C THR A 62 16.68 -10.69 3.91
N LYS A 63 15.73 -10.42 4.82
CA LYS A 63 14.67 -9.41 4.62
C LYS A 63 15.01 -8.13 5.38
N HIS A 64 15.04 -7.03 4.66
CA HIS A 64 15.38 -5.72 5.20
C HIS A 64 14.23 -4.75 5.02
N PHE A 65 14.10 -3.85 5.99
CA PHE A 65 13.11 -2.80 6.01
C PHE A 65 13.79 -1.50 6.43
N VAL A 66 13.61 -0.45 5.63
CA VAL A 66 14.24 0.86 5.85
C VAL A 66 13.25 1.99 5.61
N ASP A 67 13.31 3.01 6.45
CA ASP A 67 12.56 4.25 6.28
C ASP A 67 13.31 5.17 5.30
N ILE A 68 12.64 5.50 4.19
CA ILE A 68 13.16 6.36 3.12
C ILE A 68 12.33 7.64 2.98
N THR A 69 11.63 8.07 4.05
CA THR A 69 10.76 9.25 4.03
C THR A 69 11.52 10.52 3.64
N HIS A 70 12.77 10.65 4.09
CA HIS A 70 13.64 11.80 3.86
C HIS A 70 14.79 11.51 2.88
N VAL A 71 14.80 10.34 2.24
CA VAL A 71 15.85 9.91 1.31
C VAL A 71 15.23 9.73 -0.07
N ASP A 72 15.86 10.30 -1.10
CA ASP A 72 15.40 10.14 -2.48
C ASP A 72 16.13 8.99 -3.16
N VAL A 73 15.66 7.76 -2.93
CA VAL A 73 16.23 6.54 -3.51
C VAL A 73 15.95 6.36 -5.01
N ARG A 74 15.14 7.24 -5.62
CA ARG A 74 14.73 7.11 -7.03
C ARG A 74 15.87 7.33 -8.02
N LYS A 75 16.93 8.02 -7.57
CA LYS A 75 18.12 8.32 -8.38
C LYS A 75 19.24 7.31 -8.19
N ASP A 76 19.09 6.40 -7.22
CA ASP A 76 20.11 5.44 -6.88
C ASP A 76 19.98 4.20 -7.76
N PHE A 77 21.12 3.73 -8.28
CA PHE A 77 21.18 2.43 -8.93
C PHE A 77 20.96 1.33 -7.88
N VAL A 78 20.00 0.45 -8.10
CA VAL A 78 19.69 -0.67 -7.21
C VAL A 78 20.71 -1.80 -7.45
N PRO A 79 21.47 -2.23 -6.44
CA PRO A 79 22.42 -3.33 -6.58
C PRO A 79 21.74 -4.64 -7.03
N ALA A 80 22.44 -5.45 -7.82
CA ALA A 80 21.85 -6.65 -8.43
C ALA A 80 21.36 -7.70 -7.41
N ASN A 81 22.05 -7.79 -6.27
CA ASN A 81 21.74 -8.70 -5.17
C ASN A 81 20.47 -8.31 -4.40
N VAL A 82 19.91 -7.11 -4.63
CA VAL A 82 18.65 -6.67 -4.04
C VAL A 82 17.47 -7.25 -4.85
N LYS A 83 16.69 -8.12 -4.21
CA LYS A 83 15.51 -8.79 -4.78
C LYS A 83 14.22 -8.27 -4.18
N ASN A 84 13.16 -8.36 -4.98
CA ASN A 84 11.78 -8.01 -4.59
C ASN A 84 11.66 -6.67 -3.85
N PRO A 85 12.26 -5.57 -4.36
CA PRO A 85 12.15 -4.28 -3.70
C PRO A 85 10.70 -3.79 -3.76
N ILE A 86 10.16 -3.41 -2.61
CA ILE A 86 8.79 -2.94 -2.44
C ILE A 86 8.84 -1.60 -1.72
N ILE A 87 8.41 -0.55 -2.40
CA ILE A 87 8.26 0.78 -1.84
C ILE A 87 6.82 0.94 -1.38
N ARG A 88 6.63 1.35 -0.13
CA ARG A 88 5.32 1.62 0.47
C ARG A 88 5.25 3.07 0.91
N ILE A 89 4.20 3.75 0.50
CA ILE A 89 3.99 5.17 0.76
C ILE A 89 2.68 5.32 1.51
N LYS A 90 2.75 5.89 2.71
CA LYS A 90 1.57 6.24 3.51
C LYS A 90 1.30 7.72 3.32
N TYR A 91 0.04 8.08 3.04
CA TYR A 91 -0.32 9.45 2.70
C TYR A 91 -1.74 9.82 3.13
N PHE A 92 -2.00 11.12 3.23
CA PHE A 92 -3.35 11.66 3.43
C PHE A 92 -4.01 12.00 2.11
N TYR A 93 -5.31 11.74 2.01
CA TYR A 93 -6.16 12.27 0.96
C TYR A 93 -7.57 12.47 1.50
N LYS A 94 -8.14 13.67 1.36
CA LYS A 94 -9.43 14.05 1.95
C LYS A 94 -9.56 13.63 3.42
N ASN A 95 -8.51 13.90 4.20
CA ASN A 95 -8.41 13.57 5.63
C ASN A 95 -8.47 12.05 5.98
N ASN A 96 -8.32 11.17 4.99
CA ASN A 96 -8.20 9.74 5.19
C ASN A 96 -6.78 9.28 4.88
N VAL A 97 -6.33 8.25 5.58
CA VAL A 97 -5.01 7.66 5.38
C VAL A 97 -5.10 6.53 4.36
N TYR A 98 -4.33 6.66 3.29
CA TYR A 98 -4.20 5.64 2.26
C TYR A 98 -2.77 5.13 2.19
N LYS A 99 -2.61 4.03 1.45
CA LYS A 99 -1.33 3.42 1.16
C LYS A 99 -1.17 3.22 -0.34
N TYR A 100 0.00 3.55 -0.83
CA TYR A 100 0.46 3.25 -2.17
C TYR A 100 1.63 2.28 -2.07
N ILE A 101 1.71 1.33 -2.98
CA ILE A 101 2.78 0.33 -3.03
C ILE A 101 3.19 0.14 -4.48
N THR A 102 4.50 0.06 -4.70
CA THR A 102 5.10 -0.15 -6.03
C THR A 102 6.39 -0.94 -5.89
N LYS A 103 6.76 -1.67 -6.94
CA LYS A 103 8.09 -2.29 -7.10
C LYS A 103 9.01 -1.45 -7.99
N ASP A 104 8.45 -0.49 -8.70
CA ASP A 104 9.19 0.44 -9.54
C ASP A 104 9.83 1.54 -8.69
N PHE A 105 11.13 1.76 -8.85
CA PHE A 105 11.87 2.86 -8.20
C PHE A 105 11.71 4.20 -8.91
N GLU A 106 11.32 4.21 -10.19
CA GLU A 106 11.12 5.43 -10.99
C GLU A 106 9.68 5.99 -10.86
N TYR A 107 8.90 5.48 -9.90
CA TYR A 107 7.53 5.86 -9.69
C TYR A 107 7.34 7.39 -9.51
N ALA A 108 6.28 7.91 -10.11
CA ALA A 108 5.87 9.30 -9.94
C ALA A 108 5.02 9.47 -8.67
N TRP A 109 5.33 10.47 -7.86
CA TRP A 109 4.53 10.88 -6.70
C TRP A 109 4.17 12.37 -6.76
N PRO A 110 2.91 12.77 -6.54
CA PRO A 110 1.73 11.93 -6.28
C PRO A 110 1.36 11.02 -7.48
N PRO A 111 0.53 9.99 -7.27
CA PRO A 111 0.10 9.11 -8.36
C PRO A 111 -0.56 9.94 -9.47
N ARG A 112 -0.18 9.70 -10.73
CA ARG A 112 -0.79 10.40 -11.85
C ARG A 112 -2.26 10.01 -11.95
N ASP A 113 -3.12 11.02 -12.04
CA ASP A 113 -4.51 10.80 -12.41
C ASP A 113 -4.56 10.46 -13.90
N ASN A 114 -4.82 9.19 -14.22
CA ASN A 114 -5.20 8.84 -15.58
C ASN A 114 -6.49 9.59 -15.91
N ALA A 115 -6.51 10.28 -17.06
CA ALA A 115 -7.63 11.10 -17.51
C ALA A 115 -8.91 10.26 -17.80
N ASP A 116 -8.77 8.93 -17.80
CA ASP A 116 -9.87 8.01 -18.04
C ASP A 116 -10.81 7.92 -16.84
N VAL A 117 -12.11 7.93 -17.13
CA VAL A 117 -13.16 7.69 -16.14
C VAL A 117 -13.11 6.22 -15.73
N VAL A 118 -12.59 5.95 -14.54
CA VAL A 118 -12.55 4.59 -13.96
C VAL A 118 -13.77 4.38 -13.08
N PHE A 119 -14.58 3.37 -13.43
CA PHE A 119 -15.64 2.88 -12.55
C PHE A 119 -15.11 1.71 -11.70
N SER A 120 -15.07 1.90 -10.38
CA SER A 120 -14.66 0.86 -9.43
C SER A 120 -15.82 0.53 -8.49
N VAL A 121 -16.20 -0.73 -8.37
CA VAL A 121 -17.16 -1.15 -7.33
C VAL A 121 -16.40 -1.27 -5.99
N PRO A 122 -16.83 -0.56 -4.93
CA PRO A 122 -16.15 -0.63 -3.64
C PRO A 122 -16.15 -2.03 -3.04
N ILE A 123 -14.99 -2.43 -2.50
CA ILE A 123 -14.85 -3.62 -1.67
C ILE A 123 -15.48 -3.33 -0.30
N THR A 124 -16.41 -4.19 0.12
CA THR A 124 -17.13 -4.05 1.40
C THR A 124 -16.58 -4.96 2.47
N LYS A 125 -15.99 -6.11 2.09
CA LYS A 125 -15.35 -7.04 3.02
C LYS A 125 -14.20 -7.74 2.34
N ALA A 126 -13.09 -7.92 3.06
CA ALA A 126 -11.98 -8.75 2.66
C ALA A 126 -11.46 -9.54 3.87
N VAL A 127 -11.40 -10.87 3.76
CA VAL A 127 -10.96 -11.75 4.84
C VAL A 127 -9.92 -12.76 4.33
N LEU A 128 -8.86 -12.97 5.10
CA LEU A 128 -7.91 -14.07 4.89
C LEU A 128 -8.49 -15.35 5.48
N MET A 129 -8.34 -16.45 4.74
CA MET A 129 -8.81 -17.77 5.14
C MET A 129 -7.67 -18.78 5.14
N ASN A 130 -7.81 -19.81 5.99
CA ASN A 130 -6.92 -20.96 6.01
C ASN A 130 -7.29 -21.99 4.93
N GLY A 131 -6.49 -23.05 4.79
CA GLY A 131 -6.75 -24.13 3.83
C GLY A 131 -8.06 -24.90 4.09
N GLU A 132 -8.65 -24.78 5.27
CA GLU A 132 -9.92 -25.40 5.66
C GLU A 132 -11.14 -24.50 5.38
N GLY A 133 -10.92 -23.29 4.85
CA GLY A 133 -11.99 -22.33 4.54
C GLY A 133 -12.50 -21.53 5.76
N GLN A 134 -11.80 -21.60 6.88
CA GLN A 134 -12.13 -20.80 8.07
C GLN A 134 -11.60 -19.38 7.92
N VAL A 135 -12.40 -18.41 8.36
CA VAL A 135 -11.99 -17.00 8.40
C VAL A 135 -10.98 -16.81 9.51
N MET A 136 -9.75 -16.44 9.16
CA MET A 136 -8.70 -16.20 10.14
C MET A 136 -8.57 -14.74 10.51
N ARG A 137 -8.65 -13.85 9.51
CA ARG A 137 -8.39 -12.43 9.75
C ARG A 137 -9.20 -11.52 8.83
N ASP A 138 -9.82 -10.51 9.41
CA ASP A 138 -10.40 -9.41 8.64
C ASP A 138 -9.30 -8.44 8.20
N VAL A 139 -9.23 -8.20 6.89
CA VAL A 139 -8.25 -7.32 6.23
C VAL A 139 -8.93 -6.22 5.41
N THR A 140 -10.24 -6.03 5.57
CA THR A 140 -11.07 -5.08 4.82
C THR A 140 -10.48 -3.68 4.82
N GLU A 141 -10.16 -3.16 6.01
CA GLU A 141 -9.55 -1.83 6.16
C GLU A 141 -8.18 -1.71 5.52
N LYS A 142 -7.38 -2.79 5.59
CA LYS A 142 -6.06 -2.80 4.96
C LYS A 142 -6.20 -2.74 3.44
N ILE A 143 -7.07 -3.57 2.86
CA ILE A 143 -7.35 -3.57 1.43
C ILE A 143 -7.91 -2.22 0.99
N ARG A 144 -8.85 -1.64 1.74
CA ARG A 144 -9.41 -0.31 1.46
C ARG A 144 -8.37 0.82 1.46
N ARG A 145 -7.35 0.72 2.33
CA ARG A 145 -6.26 1.70 2.33
C ARG A 145 -5.35 1.54 1.11
N TYR A 146 -5.08 0.31 0.67
CA TYR A 146 -4.28 0.03 -0.52
C TYR A 146 -5.05 0.22 -1.83
N SER A 147 -6.37 0.10 -1.84
CA SER A 147 -7.18 0.39 -3.03
C SER A 147 -7.13 1.87 -3.43
N GLY A 148 -6.65 2.72 -2.52
CA GLY A 148 -6.55 4.16 -2.70
C GLY A 148 -7.93 4.83 -2.71
N TYR A 149 -7.94 6.16 -2.82
CA TYR A 149 -9.18 6.94 -2.78
C TYR A 149 -10.18 6.56 -3.90
N LYS A 150 -9.69 6.17 -5.08
CA LYS A 150 -10.55 5.76 -6.21
C LYS A 150 -10.79 4.24 -6.29
N ASN A 151 -10.45 3.48 -5.24
CA ASN A 151 -10.71 2.04 -5.13
C ASN A 151 -10.28 1.19 -6.33
N ASN A 152 -9.17 1.55 -6.99
CA ASN A 152 -8.73 0.94 -8.24
C ASN A 152 -7.30 0.39 -8.18
N PHE A 153 -6.64 0.44 -7.02
CA PHE A 153 -5.25 -0.01 -6.85
C PHE A 153 -4.33 0.62 -7.92
N TYR A 154 -4.09 1.94 -7.83
CA TYR A 154 -3.20 2.71 -8.72
C TYR A 154 -1.74 2.22 -8.76
N GLY A 155 -1.23 1.80 -9.92
CA GLY A 155 0.19 1.43 -10.08
C GLY A 155 0.56 0.03 -9.56
N TYR A 156 -0.42 -0.88 -9.45
CA TYR A 156 -0.26 -2.22 -8.86
C TYR A 156 -0.11 -3.31 -9.93
N GLU A 157 0.40 -2.98 -11.13
CA GLU A 157 0.43 -3.93 -12.25
C GLU A 157 1.18 -5.23 -11.93
N ASP A 158 2.19 -5.16 -11.05
CA ASP A 158 3.05 -6.28 -10.63
C ASP A 158 2.98 -6.61 -9.12
N ILE A 159 2.02 -6.02 -8.40
CA ILE A 159 1.87 -6.23 -6.96
C ILE A 159 0.99 -7.45 -6.71
N LEU A 160 1.50 -8.38 -5.90
CA LEU A 160 0.76 -9.55 -5.46
C LEU A 160 -0.01 -9.24 -4.18
N ILE A 161 -1.08 -9.99 -3.92
CA ILE A 161 -1.89 -9.82 -2.70
C ILE A 161 -1.01 -10.04 -1.46
N ARG A 162 -0.09 -11.00 -1.49
CA ARG A 162 0.90 -11.23 -0.44
C ARG A 162 1.72 -9.98 -0.11
N ASP A 163 2.11 -9.22 -1.13
CA ASP A 163 2.94 -8.02 -1.00
C ASP A 163 2.20 -6.92 -0.22
N LEU A 164 0.88 -6.99 -0.04
CA LEU A 164 0.12 -6.04 0.81
C LEU A 164 0.33 -6.29 2.31
N PHE A 165 0.83 -7.47 2.66
CA PHE A 165 1.07 -7.92 4.02
C PHE A 165 2.57 -7.97 4.32
N PHE A 166 2.91 -8.05 5.61
CA PHE A 166 4.28 -8.19 6.11
C PHE A 166 4.50 -9.60 6.66
N TYR A 167 3.84 -10.58 6.05
CA TYR A 167 3.98 -11.98 6.43
C TYR A 167 5.05 -12.61 5.57
N ASP A 168 5.77 -13.57 6.14
CA ASP A 168 6.64 -14.45 5.39
C ASP A 168 5.82 -15.38 4.47
N ASP A 169 6.50 -15.91 3.44
CA ASP A 169 5.87 -16.75 2.43
C ASP A 169 5.31 -18.04 3.03
N ASP A 170 5.97 -18.60 4.04
CA ASP A 170 5.53 -19.80 4.75
C ASP A 170 4.20 -19.56 5.47
N THR A 171 4.09 -18.47 6.23
CA THR A 171 2.84 -18.07 6.90
C THR A 171 1.71 -17.86 5.89
N LEU A 172 1.98 -17.20 4.76
CA LEU A 172 0.97 -16.98 3.72
C LEU A 172 0.54 -18.27 3.01
N GLN A 173 1.42 -19.25 2.87
CA GLN A 173 1.07 -20.52 2.25
C GLN A 173 0.33 -21.46 3.21
N LYS A 174 0.75 -21.50 4.48
CA LYS A 174 0.21 -22.44 5.48
C LYS A 174 -1.03 -21.89 6.17
N GLU A 175 -1.01 -20.64 6.61
CA GLU A 175 -2.08 -20.05 7.42
C GLU A 175 -3.08 -19.24 6.60
N TYR A 176 -2.62 -18.54 5.54
CA TYR A 176 -3.45 -17.61 4.75
C TYR A 176 -3.38 -17.86 3.23
N PRO A 177 -3.59 -19.09 2.72
CA PRO A 177 -3.43 -19.41 1.31
C PRO A 177 -4.37 -18.64 0.38
N CYS A 178 -5.53 -18.22 0.89
CA CYS A 178 -6.55 -17.53 0.11
C CYS A 178 -7.19 -16.36 0.85
N MET A 179 -7.77 -15.47 0.06
CA MET A 179 -8.53 -14.32 0.51
C MET A 179 -9.90 -14.34 -0.15
N VAL A 180 -10.93 -14.01 0.63
CA VAL A 180 -12.29 -13.83 0.14
C VAL A 180 -12.65 -12.37 0.19
N VAL A 181 -13.10 -11.84 -0.94
CA VAL A 181 -13.48 -10.45 -1.11
C VAL A 181 -14.94 -10.37 -1.55
N SER A 182 -15.70 -9.49 -0.90
CA SER A 182 -17.04 -9.11 -1.33
C SER A 182 -17.12 -7.63 -1.67
N ASN A 183 -17.98 -7.28 -2.63
CA ASN A 183 -18.21 -5.91 -3.04
C ASN A 183 -19.62 -5.41 -2.66
N ALA A 184 -19.90 -4.14 -2.94
CA ALA A 184 -21.20 -3.51 -2.65
C ALA A 184 -22.38 -4.13 -3.43
N LEU A 185 -22.12 -4.96 -4.43
CA LEU A 185 -23.13 -5.69 -5.20
C LEU A 185 -23.33 -7.13 -4.70
N ASN A 186 -22.80 -7.47 -3.53
CA ASN A 186 -22.82 -8.82 -2.94
C ASN A 186 -22.17 -9.92 -3.81
N LYS A 187 -21.33 -9.55 -4.79
CA LYS A 187 -20.50 -10.54 -5.49
C LYS A 187 -19.35 -10.96 -4.59
N ILE A 188 -19.13 -12.26 -4.49
CA ILE A 188 -18.06 -12.85 -3.69
C ILE A 188 -17.02 -13.46 -4.63
N LYS A 189 -15.74 -13.20 -4.35
CA LYS A 189 -14.62 -13.75 -5.11
C LYS A 189 -13.60 -14.34 -4.14
N VAL A 190 -13.11 -15.54 -4.47
CA VAL A 190 -12.02 -16.20 -3.74
C VAL A 190 -10.77 -16.10 -4.62
N VAL A 191 -9.67 -15.64 -4.04
CA VAL A 191 -8.39 -15.46 -4.74
C VAL A 191 -7.26 -16.02 -3.90
N SER A 192 -6.24 -16.59 -4.54
CA SER A 192 -5.01 -16.98 -3.84
C SER A 192 -4.20 -15.74 -3.49
N THR A 193 -3.51 -15.75 -2.35
CA THR A 193 -2.61 -14.66 -1.93
C THR A 193 -1.41 -14.46 -2.87
N SER A 194 -1.09 -15.45 -3.70
CA SER A 194 -0.08 -15.34 -4.77
C SER A 194 -0.59 -14.67 -6.04
N THR A 195 -1.86 -14.28 -6.10
CA THR A 195 -2.47 -13.62 -7.27
C THR A 195 -2.17 -12.13 -7.24
N ASN A 196 -2.14 -11.49 -8.41
CA ASN A 196 -2.00 -10.05 -8.53
C ASN A 196 -3.23 -9.30 -7.95
N VAL A 197 -2.97 -8.16 -7.31
CA VAL A 197 -4.00 -7.33 -6.64
C VAL A 197 -5.07 -6.83 -7.60
N LYS A 198 -4.78 -6.66 -8.89
CA LYS A 198 -5.79 -6.27 -9.90
C LYS A 198 -6.96 -7.24 -9.97
N HIS A 199 -6.74 -8.52 -9.63
CA HIS A 199 -7.81 -9.52 -9.60
C HIS A 199 -8.73 -9.39 -8.39
N LEU A 200 -8.46 -8.48 -7.45
CA LEU A 200 -9.43 -8.11 -6.40
C LEU A 200 -10.57 -7.25 -6.93
N LEU A 201 -10.34 -6.57 -8.05
CA LEU A 201 -11.38 -5.82 -8.73
C LEU A 201 -12.34 -6.80 -9.45
N PRO A 202 -13.65 -6.51 -9.42
CA PRO A 202 -14.67 -7.31 -10.08
C PRO A 202 -14.66 -7.16 -11.60
#